data_AF-A0A6N8J5U7-F1
#
_entry.id   AF-A0A6N8J5U7-F1
#
_cell.length_a   1.000
_cell.length_b   1.000
_cell.length_c   1.000
_cell.angle_alpha   90.00
_cell.angle_beta   90.00
_cell.angle_gamma   90.00
#
_symmetry.space_group_name_H-M   'P 1'
#
loop_
_entity.id
_entity.type
_entity.pdbx_description
1 polymer ?
#
loop_
_entity_poly.entity_id
_entity_poly.type
_entity_poly.pdbx_seq_one_letter_code
_entity_poly.pdbx_strand_id
1 'polypeptide(L)'
;MSNEEENRVHWENISRGDMQALLALHGNTYFHLIRFGLKICGDDELVKDCVNQLFLQLWDKRAKMQPVTQVRAYLFTTLRHLILDELSYLDKMDNAIIRMSGEAAPNELSYEEIIINVQHDEELKRKLESSSCMDP
;
A
#
# COMPACT_ATOMS: atom_id res chain seq x y z
N MET A 1 22.58 -10.18 11.28
CA MET A 1 22.18 -9.09 10.37
C MET A 1 20.86 -8.53 10.87
N SER A 2 20.56 -7.25 10.67
CA SER A 2 19.23 -6.72 11.03
C SER A 2 18.21 -7.17 9.98
N ASN A 3 16.99 -7.53 10.36
CA ASN A 3 15.94 -7.88 9.39
C ASN A 3 15.73 -6.79 8.32
N GLU A 4 16.02 -5.52 8.63
CA GLU A 4 15.88 -4.44 7.67
C GLU A 4 16.95 -4.47 6.57
N GLU A 5 18.17 -4.88 6.93
CA GLU A 5 19.26 -5.07 5.99
C GLU A 5 18.94 -6.19 5.01
N GLU A 6 18.43 -7.32 5.53
CA GLU A 6 17.99 -8.46 4.72
C GLU A 6 16.85 -8.08 3.78
N ASN A 7 15.84 -7.35 4.26
CA ASN A 7 14.73 -6.89 3.42
C ASN A 7 15.22 -5.97 2.30
N ARG A 8 16.23 -5.13 2.54
CA ARG A 8 16.82 -4.26 1.52
C ARG A 8 17.56 -5.06 0.44
N VAL A 9 18.30 -6.09 0.84
CA VAL A 9 18.96 -7.00 -0.12
C VAL A 9 17.91 -7.72 -0.97
N HIS A 10 16.83 -8.22 -0.36
CA HIS A 10 15.74 -8.83 -1.12
C HIS A 10 15.07 -7.84 -2.07
N TRP A 11 14.83 -6.60 -1.65
CA TRP A 11 14.29 -5.54 -2.49
C TRP A 11 15.14 -5.28 -3.74
N GLU A 12 16.45 -5.18 -3.57
CA GLU A 12 17.37 -4.99 -4.69
C GLU A 12 17.34 -6.18 -5.66
N ASN A 13 17.32 -7.41 -5.15
CA ASN A 13 17.25 -8.60 -5.99
C ASN A 13 15.92 -8.72 -6.73
N ILE A 14 14.80 -8.29 -6.13
CA ILE A 14 13.49 -8.20 -6.82
C ILE A 14 13.58 -7.27 -8.02
N SER A 15 14.24 -6.12 -7.88
CA SER A 15 14.40 -5.16 -9.00
C SER A 15 15.18 -5.75 -10.19
N ARG A 16 16.03 -6.74 -9.93
CA ARG A 16 16.80 -7.50 -10.93
C ARG A 16 16.03 -8.71 -11.50
N GLY A 17 14.79 -8.93 -11.06
CA GLY A 17 13.94 -10.03 -11.51
C GLY A 17 14.12 -11.34 -10.74
N ASP A 18 14.69 -11.31 -9.53
CA ASP A 18 14.79 -12.49 -8.68
C ASP A 18 13.46 -12.77 -7.96
N MET A 19 12.75 -13.79 -8.41
CA MET A 19 11.50 -14.24 -7.81
C MET A 19 11.71 -14.84 -6.41
N GLN A 20 12.86 -15.47 -6.14
CA GLN A 20 13.13 -16.05 -4.82
C GLN A 20 13.29 -14.96 -3.76
N ALA A 21 13.87 -13.82 -4.15
CA ALA A 21 13.94 -12.65 -3.28
C ALA A 21 12.55 -12.10 -2.92
N LEU A 22 11.60 -12.12 -3.87
CA LEU A 22 10.20 -11.76 -3.60
C LEU A 22 9.57 -12.69 -2.56
N LEU A 23 9.72 -14.00 -2.74
CA LEU A 23 9.19 -15.01 -1.82
C LEU A 23 9.82 -14.90 -0.42
N ALA A 24 11.11 -14.63 -0.33
CA ALA A 24 11.80 -14.41 0.94
C ALA A 24 11.29 -13.14 1.65
N LEU A 25 11.16 -12.03 0.93
CA LEU A 25 10.60 -10.79 1.48
C LEU A 25 9.15 -11.00 1.95
N HIS A 26 8.35 -11.73 1.15
CA HIS A 26 7.00 -12.13 1.52
C HIS A 26 7.00 -12.93 2.81
N GLY A 27 7.75 -14.03 2.89
CA GLY A 27 7.82 -14.86 4.10
C GLY A 27 8.22 -14.08 5.36
N ASN A 28 9.18 -13.16 5.24
CA ASN A 28 9.67 -12.36 6.35
C ASN A 28 8.66 -11.31 6.86
N THR A 29 7.76 -10.84 6.01
CA THR A 29 6.87 -9.70 6.31
C THR A 29 5.40 -10.10 6.43
N TYR A 30 5.00 -11.22 5.85
CA TYR A 30 3.61 -11.69 5.77
C TYR A 30 2.89 -11.69 7.12
N PHE A 31 3.44 -12.36 8.14
CA PHE A 31 2.80 -12.43 9.45
C PHE A 31 2.58 -11.03 10.09
N HIS A 32 3.55 -10.13 9.90
CA HIS A 32 3.46 -8.77 10.42
C HIS A 32 2.42 -7.93 9.67
N LEU A 33 2.34 -8.10 8.34
CA LEU A 33 1.37 -7.45 7.47
C LEU A 33 -0.06 -7.91 7.78
N ILE A 34 -0.30 -9.22 7.89
CA ILE A 34 -1.60 -9.79 8.27
C ILE A 34 -2.04 -9.24 9.63
N ARG A 35 -1.17 -9.33 10.65
CA ARG A 35 -1.49 -8.84 12.00
C ARG A 35 -1.78 -7.34 12.04
N PHE A 36 -1.13 -6.56 11.17
CA PHE A 36 -1.41 -5.12 11.04
C PHE A 36 -2.74 -4.87 10.32
N GLY A 37 -3.00 -5.53 9.20
CA GLY A 37 -4.24 -5.37 8.43
C GLY A 37 -5.47 -5.80 9.20
N LEU A 38 -5.39 -6.91 9.95
CA LEU A 38 -6.47 -7.38 10.82
C LEU A 38 -6.87 -6.34 11.89
N LYS A 39 -5.94 -5.49 12.35
CA LYS A 39 -6.27 -4.40 13.27
C LYS A 39 -7.03 -3.25 12.61
N ILE A 40 -6.99 -3.16 11.28
CA ILE A 40 -7.62 -2.08 10.51
C ILE A 40 -9.06 -2.46 10.16
N CYS A 41 -9.28 -3.61 9.52
CA CYS A 41 -10.60 -4.00 9.02
C CYS A 41 -11.23 -5.20 9.75
N GLY A 42 -10.45 -6.01 10.48
CA GLY A 42 -10.95 -7.21 11.16
C GLY A 42 -11.29 -8.40 10.25
N ASP A 43 -11.17 -8.25 8.94
CA ASP A 43 -11.47 -9.29 7.94
C ASP A 43 -10.18 -9.96 7.47
N ASP A 44 -10.02 -11.25 7.76
CA ASP A 44 -8.83 -12.03 7.41
C ASP A 44 -8.71 -12.31 5.91
N GLU A 45 -9.82 -12.53 5.20
CA GLU A 45 -9.80 -12.81 3.77
C GLU A 45 -9.42 -11.55 2.99
N LEU A 46 -10.06 -10.42 3.32
CA LEU A 46 -9.74 -9.12 2.71
C LEU A 46 -8.26 -8.75 2.90
N VAL A 47 -7.72 -8.94 4.11
CA VAL A 47 -6.32 -8.61 4.39
C VAL A 47 -5.38 -9.51 3.60
N LYS A 48 -5.67 -10.82 3.51
CA LYS A 48 -4.86 -11.75 2.70
C LYS A 48 -4.86 -11.35 1.24
N ASP A 49 -6.01 -10.99 0.68
CA ASP A 49 -6.12 -10.53 -0.70
C ASP A 49 -5.35 -9.23 -0.93
N CYS A 50 -5.46 -8.27 -0.01
CA CYS A 50 -4.68 -7.02 -0.08
C CYS A 50 -3.16 -7.29 0.01
N VAL A 51 -2.73 -8.23 0.85
CA VAL A 51 -1.31 -8.62 0.93
C VAL A 51 -0.86 -9.27 -0.38
N ASN A 52 -1.64 -10.20 -0.93
CA ASN A 52 -1.32 -10.82 -2.22
C ASN A 52 -1.21 -9.77 -3.34
N GLN A 53 -2.20 -8.86 -3.42
CA GLN A 53 -2.20 -7.75 -4.35
C GLN A 53 -0.99 -6.85 -4.19
N LEU A 54 -0.57 -6.56 -2.96
CA LEU A 54 0.65 -5.80 -2.68
C LEU A 54 1.86 -6.43 -3.36
N PHE A 55 2.09 -7.72 -3.14
CA PHE A 55 3.25 -8.41 -3.71
C PHE A 55 3.16 -8.59 -5.23
N LEU A 56 1.96 -8.70 -5.78
CA LEU A 56 1.75 -8.67 -7.24
C LEU A 56 2.09 -7.30 -7.84
N GLN A 57 1.62 -6.21 -7.22
CA GLN A 57 1.97 -4.85 -7.65
C GLN A 57 3.46 -4.58 -7.51
N LEU A 58 4.08 -5.11 -6.45
CA LEU A 58 5.52 -5.07 -6.23
C LEU A 58 6.24 -5.78 -7.39
N TRP A 59 5.84 -6.99 -7.73
CA TRP A 59 6.45 -7.73 -8.84
C TRP A 59 6.26 -7.04 -10.20
N ASP A 60 5.08 -6.51 -10.48
CA ASP A 60 4.80 -5.82 -11.75
C ASP A 60 5.67 -4.56 -11.91
N LYS A 61 5.81 -3.78 -10.82
CA LYS A 61 6.60 -2.55 -10.80
C LYS A 61 8.10 -2.75 -10.60
N ARG A 62 8.59 -4.01 -10.50
CA ARG A 62 9.99 -4.34 -10.15
C ARG A 62 11.05 -3.58 -10.98
N ALA A 63 10.81 -3.39 -12.28
CA ALA A 63 11.76 -2.72 -13.17
C ALA A 63 11.89 -1.20 -12.93
N LYS A 64 10.92 -0.60 -12.23
CA LYS A 64 10.88 0.84 -11.92
C LYS A 64 11.07 1.12 -10.43
N MET A 65 11.40 0.09 -9.64
CA MET A 65 11.59 0.24 -8.21
C MET A 65 12.75 1.16 -7.90
N GLN A 66 12.44 2.19 -7.10
CA GLN A 66 13.49 2.98 -6.49
C GLN A 66 14.10 2.21 -5.32
N PRO A 67 15.39 2.42 -5.02
CA PRO A 67 15.98 1.90 -3.80
C PRO A 67 15.29 2.54 -2.59
N VAL A 68 14.75 1.71 -1.71
CA VAL A 68 14.05 2.15 -0.49
C VAL A 68 14.94 1.85 0.71
N THR A 69 15.12 2.84 1.57
CA THR A 69 15.88 2.68 2.84
C THR A 69 15.07 1.93 3.89
N GLN A 70 13.74 2.08 3.88
CA GLN A 70 12.82 1.49 4.85
C GLN A 70 11.76 0.59 4.18
N VAL A 71 12.15 -0.61 3.78
CA VAL A 71 11.30 -1.55 3.02
C VAL A 71 10.03 -1.88 3.80
N ARG A 72 10.15 -2.14 5.10
CA ARG A 72 8.97 -2.48 5.93
C ARG A 72 7.94 -1.36 5.94
N ALA A 73 8.38 -0.12 6.16
CA ALA A 73 7.48 1.03 6.19
C ALA A 73 6.73 1.19 4.86
N TYR A 74 7.41 1.02 3.74
CA TYR A 74 6.79 1.02 2.42
C TYR A 74 5.69 -0.05 2.27
N LEU A 75 5.98 -1.28 2.71
CA LEU A 75 4.99 -2.38 2.66
C LEU A 75 3.77 -2.07 3.53
N PHE A 76 3.96 -1.58 4.76
CA PHE A 76 2.85 -1.24 5.66
C PHE A 76 1.98 -0.09 5.11
N THR A 77 2.60 0.96 4.58
CA THR A 77 1.88 2.09 3.97
C THR A 77 1.08 1.62 2.75
N THR A 78 1.70 0.83 1.88
CA THR A 78 1.03 0.28 0.69
C THR A 78 -0.14 -0.61 1.09
N LEU A 79 0.05 -1.51 2.06
CA LEU A 79 -1.01 -2.38 2.54
C LEU A 79 -2.18 -1.58 3.14
N ARG A 80 -1.88 -0.55 3.93
CA ARG A 80 -2.91 0.32 4.50
C ARG A 80 -3.75 0.96 3.40
N HIS A 81 -3.13 1.50 2.35
CA HIS A 81 -3.86 2.08 1.22
C HIS A 81 -4.74 1.04 0.53
N LEU A 82 -4.22 -0.14 0.24
CA LEU A 82 -5.00 -1.22 -0.39
C LEU A 82 -6.24 -1.60 0.43
N ILE A 83 -6.09 -1.75 1.75
CA ILE A 83 -7.21 -2.08 2.64
C ILE A 83 -8.26 -0.95 2.65
N LEU A 84 -7.82 0.31 2.75
CA LEU A 84 -8.74 1.45 2.78
C LEU A 84 -9.48 1.64 1.45
N ASP A 85 -8.79 1.44 0.33
CA ASP A 85 -9.38 1.50 -1.01
C ASP A 85 -10.45 0.40 -1.17
N GLU A 86 -10.15 -0.82 -0.72
CA GLU A 86 -11.11 -1.95 -0.78
C GLU A 86 -12.34 -1.69 0.11
N LEU A 87 -12.14 -1.21 1.34
CA LEU A 87 -13.26 -0.84 2.23
C LEU A 87 -14.11 0.27 1.63
N SER A 88 -13.50 1.29 1.01
CA SER A 88 -14.25 2.37 0.34
C SER A 88 -15.04 1.84 -0.86
N TYR A 89 -14.48 0.90 -1.61
CA TYR A 89 -15.17 0.27 -2.73
C TYR A 89 -16.37 -0.54 -2.26
N LEU A 90 -16.23 -1.36 -1.22
CA LEU A 90 -17.32 -2.14 -0.63
C LEU A 90 -18.45 -1.25 -0.12
N ASP A 91 -18.12 -0.18 0.59
CA ASP A 91 -19.11 0.80 1.08
C ASP A 91 -19.86 1.49 -0.07
N LYS A 92 -19.15 1.94 -1.11
CA LYS A 92 -19.75 2.54 -2.31
C LYS A 92 -20.68 1.56 -3.02
N MET A 93 -20.31 0.29 -3.06
CA MET A 93 -21.09 -0.77 -3.69
C MET A 93 -22.36 -1.09 -2.88
N ASP A 94 -22.25 -1.20 -1.55
CA ASP A 94 -23.40 -1.39 -0.66
C ASP A 94 -24.39 -0.22 -0.75
N ASN A 95 -23.87 1.01 -0.69
CA ASN A 95 -24.66 2.23 -0.89
C ASN A 95 -25.35 2.29 -2.26
N ALA A 96 -24.69 1.81 -3.33
CA ALA A 96 -25.30 1.74 -4.65
C ALA A 96 -26.44 0.71 -4.71
N ILE A 97 -26.27 -0.44 -4.06
CA ILE A 97 -27.31 -1.49 -3.95
C ILE A 97 -28.52 -0.96 -3.19
N ILE A 98 -28.33 -0.27 -2.06
CA ILE A 98 -29.40 0.36 -1.27
C ILE A 98 -30.18 1.39 -2.11
N ARG A 99 -29.47 2.25 -2.87
CA ARG A 99 -30.13 3.20 -3.76
C ARG A 99 -30.95 2.52 -4.87
N MET A 100 -30.47 1.38 -5.37
CA MET A 100 -31.17 0.60 -6.40
C MET A 100 -32.37 -0.16 -5.84
N SER A 101 -32.33 -0.61 -4.59
CA SER A 101 -33.46 -1.31 -3.93
C SER A 101 -34.58 -0.37 -3.50
N GLY A 102 -34.35 0.96 -3.53
CA GLY A 102 -35.35 1.98 -3.18
C GLY A 102 -35.51 2.21 -1.68
N GLU A 103 -34.63 1.65 -0.87
CA GLU A 103 -34.57 1.89 0.58
C GLU A 103 -33.71 3.14 0.86
N ALA A 104 -34.21 4.06 1.68
CA ALA A 104 -33.47 5.30 1.99
C ALA A 104 -32.24 4.97 2.85
N ALA A 105 -31.04 5.18 2.29
CA ALA A 105 -29.79 4.91 2.99
C ALA A 105 -29.66 5.76 4.28
N PRO A 106 -29.28 5.16 5.43
CA PRO A 106 -28.83 5.94 6.58
C PRO A 106 -27.54 6.68 6.20
N ASN A 107 -27.61 8.00 6.25
CA ASN A 107 -26.56 8.91 5.86
C ASN A 107 -25.42 8.90 6.91
N GLU A 108 -24.55 7.89 6.88
CA GLU A 108 -23.28 7.91 7.59
C GLU A 108 -22.20 8.54 6.69
N LEU A 109 -21.55 9.58 7.21
CA LEU A 109 -20.57 10.39 6.49
C LEU A 109 -19.40 9.55 6.00
N SER A 110 -19.04 9.76 4.73
CA SER A 110 -17.92 9.11 4.04
C SER A 110 -16.59 9.40 4.74
N TYR A 111 -15.80 8.36 4.99
CA TYR A 111 -14.43 8.41 5.50
C TYR A 111 -13.45 9.25 4.66
N GLU A 112 -13.92 9.85 3.56
CA GLU A 112 -13.19 10.78 2.69
C GLU A 112 -12.72 12.06 3.39
N GLU A 113 -13.13 12.35 4.64
CA GLU A 113 -12.57 13.44 5.45
C GLU A 113 -11.32 13.07 6.28
N ILE A 114 -10.87 11.81 6.32
CA ILE A 114 -9.69 11.38 7.13
C ILE A 114 -8.47 10.98 6.25
N ILE A 115 -8.48 11.27 4.95
CA ILE A 115 -7.26 11.08 4.14
C ILE A 115 -6.33 12.29 4.33
N ILE A 116 -5.46 12.21 5.34
CA ILE A 116 -4.20 12.97 5.31
C ILE A 116 -3.45 12.51 4.06
N ASN A 117 -3.31 13.43 3.10
CA ASN A 117 -2.53 13.30 1.88
C ASN A 117 -1.28 12.44 2.05
N VAL A 118 -1.27 11.24 1.45
CA VAL A 118 -0.05 10.51 1.09
C VAL A 118 -0.10 10.25 -0.42
N GLN A 119 -0.26 11.33 -1.18
CA GLN A 119 -0.05 11.34 -2.62
C GLN A 119 1.18 12.21 -2.93
N HIS A 120 2.16 11.56 -3.55
CA HIS A 120 3.35 12.11 -4.22
C HIS A 120 4.51 12.67 -3.38
N ASP A 121 5.25 11.77 -2.73
CA ASP A 121 6.68 12.00 -2.41
C ASP A 121 7.53 12.25 -3.69
N GLU A 122 7.07 11.76 -4.85
CA GLU A 122 7.73 11.98 -6.15
C GLU A 122 7.53 13.39 -6.73
N GLU A 123 6.40 14.05 -6.48
CA GLU A 123 6.11 15.37 -7.04
C GLU A 123 6.59 16.51 -6.12
N LEU A 124 6.53 16.31 -4.79
CA LEU A 124 7.11 17.25 -3.84
C LEU A 124 8.64 17.31 -3.99
N LYS A 125 9.29 16.17 -4.24
CA LYS A 125 10.73 16.11 -4.51
C LYS A 125 11.09 16.86 -5.81
N ARG A 126 10.30 16.71 -6.89
CA ARG A 126 10.51 17.47 -8.13
C ARG A 126 10.36 18.98 -7.94
N LYS A 127 9.39 19.44 -7.14
CA LYS A 127 9.21 20.88 -6.87
C LYS A 127 10.29 21.45 -5.96
N LEU A 128 10.81 20.67 -5.02
CA LEU A 128 11.95 21.06 -4.17
C LEU A 128 13.26 21.12 -4.97
N GLU A 129 13.45 20.22 -5.94
CA GLU A 129 14.63 20.23 -6.82
C GLU A 129 14.59 21.37 -7.86
N SER A 130 13.40 21.73 -8.38
CA SER A 130 13.28 22.83 -9.34
C SER A 130 13.36 24.23 -8.72
N SER A 131 13.28 24.37 -7.39
CA SER A 131 13.35 25.65 -6.68
C SER A 131 14.70 25.91 -5.98
N SER A 132 15.65 24.98 -6.03
CA SER A 132 17.03 25.17 -5.52
C SER A 132 18.04 25.64 -6.60
N CYS A 133 17.57 25.96 -7.81
CA CYS A 133 18.43 26.46 -8.89
C CYS A 133 17.82 27.69 -9.58
N MET A 134 17.68 28.77 -8.81
CA MET A 134 17.76 30.18 -9.21
C MET A 134 18.10 30.89 -7.90
N ASP A 135 19.31 31.41 -7.71
CA ASP A 135 19.74 32.70 -8.24
C ASP A 135 21.26 32.93 -7.93
N PRO A 136 21.90 33.98 -8.51
CA PRO A 136 23.25 33.97 -9.11
C PRO A 136 24.48 33.91 -8.20
#